data_AF-A0A662KUJ0-F1
#
_entry.id   AF-A0A662KUJ0-F1
#
_cell.length_a   1.000
_cell.length_b   1.000
_cell.length_c   1.000
_cell.angle_alpha   90.00
_cell.angle_beta   90.00
_cell.angle_gamma   90.00
#
_symmetry.space_group_name_H-M   'P 1'
#
loop_
_entity.id
_entity.type
_entity.pdbx_description
1 polymer ?
#
loop_
_entity_poly.entity_id
_entity_poly.type
_entity_poly.pdbx_seq_one_letter_code
_entity_poly.pdbx_strand_id
1 'polypeptide(L)'
;MYDTKFFLHPVHDWQRRYEALRASFVERLPARIIADRFGYSQDYVILLRHLFKHGKIDFSEPVPEGKSHRRRVSSPVREKIRNWREKNLSAGEITECLSEDGIEISVRTVERVLREEGFPKLPRRTRLKMGMTVKGANIPEKSRAISVRDMDGEKIQSPTAGIFVFAPFLAQLDINSIVRSAGLPGSKVIQAKNYLISFLALKLLGTERYAHVGDNSFDPGLGLFAGLNVMPKCTAMSTYSYSLDEIHLLRLQKAFVKKGEKLGLYDGKMVNLDFHTVPHYGDESELEKHWAGARGKTMKGALTLFAQDAETKLMLYTAADIKRSEADDQVLSFLSFWKKVHRGVKPTLVFDSKFTGYAQLSELNRQKIKFLTLRRRGKNLIKKLDKISPWKRIHIPHPKRKFPNPLVHESIINLRNYKGTLRQVVVRGNGHEKPTFLISNDFEMPLEIMVGNYARRWRVENGIAEAVNFFHLNSLSSPILVKVHFDVLTTMMADTFYTMLARKLRGFEDCDAHKIYRHFIKGKGTIIVENGIVNVIYPRRAHNPILRAVPWDDLPRSIPGLNNAQLRLSFR
;
A
#
# COMPACT_ATOMS: atom_id res chain seq x y z
N MET A 1 46.08 3.87 -74.84
CA MET A 1 45.02 4.82 -75.23
C MET A 1 43.82 4.60 -74.33
N TYR A 2 43.60 5.51 -73.38
CA TYR A 2 42.40 5.55 -72.56
C TYR A 2 41.25 6.09 -73.41
N ASP A 3 40.49 5.18 -74.01
CA ASP A 3 39.29 5.50 -74.80
C ASP A 3 38.03 5.35 -73.93
N THR A 4 36.87 5.72 -74.45
CA THR A 4 35.51 5.56 -73.90
C THR A 4 35.26 4.23 -73.18
N LYS A 5 35.94 3.15 -73.58
CA LYS A 5 35.91 1.85 -72.89
C LYS A 5 36.27 1.91 -71.40
N PHE A 6 37.13 2.84 -70.97
CA PHE A 6 37.49 3.03 -69.57
C PHE A 6 36.28 3.38 -68.69
N PHE A 7 35.34 4.16 -69.21
CA PHE A 7 34.12 4.57 -68.50
C PHE A 7 32.99 3.54 -68.62
N LEU A 8 32.97 2.77 -69.72
CA LEU A 8 31.94 1.77 -69.96
C LEU A 8 32.16 0.46 -69.17
N HIS A 9 33.40 0.18 -68.73
CA HIS A 9 33.75 -1.06 -68.03
C HIS A 9 34.64 -0.77 -66.80
N PRO A 10 34.09 -0.19 -65.71
CA PRO A 10 34.86 0.14 -64.53
C PRO A 10 35.40 -1.11 -63.83
N VAL A 11 36.73 -1.16 -63.62
CA VAL A 11 37.42 -2.30 -62.99
C VAL A 11 37.35 -2.23 -61.46
N HIS A 12 37.43 -1.02 -60.89
CA HIS A 12 37.36 -0.82 -59.45
C HIS A 12 35.93 -0.67 -58.94
N ASP A 13 35.64 -1.22 -57.74
CA ASP A 13 34.33 -1.19 -57.11
C ASP A 13 33.89 0.25 -56.82
N TRP A 14 34.81 1.12 -56.38
CA TRP A 14 34.50 2.52 -56.11
C TRP A 14 34.07 3.25 -57.40
N GLN A 15 34.78 3.03 -58.51
CA GLN A 15 34.49 3.62 -59.81
C GLN A 15 33.15 3.10 -60.35
N ARG A 16 32.88 1.79 -60.17
CA ARG A 16 31.62 1.16 -60.55
C ARG A 16 30.42 1.71 -59.77
N ARG A 17 30.59 2.04 -58.48
CA ARG A 17 29.55 2.70 -57.67
C ARG A 17 29.30 4.13 -58.12
N TYR A 18 30.36 4.86 -58.48
CA TYR A 18 30.25 6.22 -59.02
C TYR A 18 29.47 6.24 -60.34
N GLU A 19 29.85 5.40 -61.30
CA GLU A 19 29.15 5.31 -62.60
C GLU A 19 27.70 4.85 -62.45
N ALA A 20 27.41 3.92 -61.53
CA ALA A 20 26.03 3.51 -61.25
C ALA A 20 25.17 4.66 -60.69
N LEU A 21 25.73 5.50 -59.81
CA LEU A 21 25.03 6.69 -59.30
C LEU A 21 24.89 7.78 -60.35
N ARG A 22 25.92 8.00 -61.19
CA ARG A 22 25.86 8.93 -62.33
C ARG A 22 24.77 8.51 -63.32
N ALA A 23 24.70 7.23 -63.68
CA ALA A 23 23.63 6.68 -64.51
C ALA A 23 22.23 6.86 -63.88
N SER A 24 22.14 6.84 -62.54
CA SER A 24 20.88 7.04 -61.83
C SER A 24 20.43 8.50 -61.73
N PHE A 25 21.35 9.43 -61.45
CA PHE A 25 21.02 10.83 -61.17
C PHE A 25 21.13 11.72 -62.40
N VAL A 26 22.07 11.45 -63.31
CA VAL A 26 22.32 12.25 -64.52
C VAL A 26 21.56 11.65 -65.71
N GLU A 27 21.76 10.36 -66.00
CA GLU A 27 21.10 9.68 -67.13
C GLU A 27 19.65 9.25 -66.81
N ARG A 28 19.23 9.38 -65.54
CA ARG A 28 17.88 9.07 -65.02
C ARG A 28 17.38 7.66 -65.34
N LEU A 29 18.28 6.69 -65.44
CA LEU A 29 17.90 5.30 -65.73
C LEU A 29 17.19 4.63 -64.53
N PRO A 30 16.21 3.74 -64.77
CA PRO A 30 15.60 2.91 -63.74
C PRO A 30 16.61 2.01 -63.00
N ALA A 31 16.40 1.81 -61.69
CA ALA A 31 17.31 1.05 -60.84
C ALA A 31 17.58 -0.39 -61.34
N ARG A 32 16.59 -1.01 -61.99
CA ARG A 32 16.72 -2.35 -62.59
C ARG A 32 17.74 -2.36 -63.74
N ILE A 33 17.69 -1.37 -64.64
CA ILE A 33 18.62 -1.28 -65.78
C ILE A 33 20.06 -1.02 -65.28
N ILE A 34 20.21 -0.19 -64.25
CA ILE A 34 21.52 0.10 -63.65
C ILE A 34 22.08 -1.14 -62.95
N ALA A 35 21.24 -1.87 -62.23
CA ALA A 35 21.60 -3.12 -61.57
C ALA A 35 22.15 -4.13 -62.58
N ASP A 36 21.45 -4.34 -63.70
CA ASP A 36 21.90 -5.24 -64.76
C ASP A 36 23.18 -4.74 -65.44
N ARG A 37 23.30 -3.43 -65.70
CA ARG A 37 24.47 -2.82 -66.40
C ARG A 37 25.77 -2.90 -65.60
N PHE A 38 25.70 -2.78 -64.28
CA PHE A 38 26.89 -2.73 -63.41
C PHE A 38 27.05 -3.95 -62.50
N GLY A 39 26.20 -4.98 -62.65
CA GLY A 39 26.27 -6.22 -61.89
C GLY A 39 25.89 -6.07 -60.40
N TYR A 40 24.94 -5.19 -60.09
CA TYR A 40 24.38 -5.00 -58.76
C TYR A 40 22.98 -5.60 -58.64
N SER A 41 22.47 -5.76 -57.41
CA SER A 41 21.03 -6.01 -57.22
C SER A 41 20.26 -4.69 -57.25
N GLN A 42 18.98 -4.75 -57.65
CA GLN A 42 18.10 -3.58 -57.69
C GLN A 42 18.02 -2.88 -56.33
N ASP A 43 17.90 -3.64 -55.24
CA ASP A 43 17.85 -3.10 -53.87
C ASP A 43 19.15 -2.39 -53.47
N TYR A 44 20.29 -2.91 -53.92
CA TYR A 44 21.57 -2.28 -53.65
C TYR A 44 21.71 -0.94 -54.38
N VAL A 45 21.21 -0.81 -55.60
CA VAL A 45 21.15 0.47 -56.32
C VAL A 45 20.25 1.47 -55.58
N ILE A 46 19.09 1.03 -55.06
CA ILE A 46 18.20 1.88 -54.25
C ILE A 46 18.91 2.35 -52.98
N LEU A 47 19.61 1.44 -52.28
CA LEU A 47 20.40 1.75 -51.10
C LEU A 47 21.51 2.77 -51.42
N LEU A 48 22.27 2.57 -52.49
CA LEU A 48 23.32 3.50 -52.92
C LEU A 48 22.76 4.91 -53.15
N ARG A 49 21.60 5.03 -53.80
CA ARG A 49 20.93 6.33 -54.01
C ARG A 49 20.55 7.00 -52.69
N HIS A 50 20.02 6.23 -51.74
CA HIS A 50 19.66 6.74 -50.42
C HIS A 50 20.91 7.22 -49.66
N LEU A 51 21.96 6.40 -49.61
CA LEU A 51 23.21 6.72 -48.92
C LEU A 51 23.88 7.98 -49.50
N PHE A 52 23.88 8.13 -50.83
CA PHE A 52 24.43 9.31 -51.49
C PHE A 52 23.61 10.58 -51.19
N LYS A 53 22.27 10.52 -51.28
CA LYS A 53 21.40 11.66 -50.94
C LYS A 53 21.56 12.16 -49.50
N HIS A 54 21.93 11.27 -48.58
CA HIS A 54 22.13 11.60 -47.17
C HIS A 54 23.61 11.82 -46.80
N GLY A 55 24.49 12.00 -47.79
CA GLY A 55 25.91 12.35 -47.57
C GLY A 55 26.72 11.25 -46.87
N LYS A 56 26.26 9.99 -46.89
CA LYS A 56 26.94 8.86 -46.24
C LYS A 56 27.97 8.17 -47.13
N ILE A 57 28.02 8.54 -48.40
CA ILE A 57 29.03 8.11 -49.36
C ILE A 57 29.62 9.38 -49.94
N ASP A 58 30.93 9.51 -49.82
CA ASP A 58 31.74 10.50 -50.51
C ASP A 58 32.74 9.75 -51.41
N PHE A 59 32.95 10.26 -52.64
CA PHE A 59 33.85 9.68 -53.64
C PHE A 59 35.18 10.43 -53.70
N SER A 60 35.51 11.20 -52.66
CA SER A 60 36.73 12.00 -52.53
C SER A 60 38.01 11.16 -52.47
N GLU A 61 37.98 9.91 -51.99
CA GLU A 61 39.12 8.99 -52.04
C GLU A 61 38.68 7.54 -52.36
N PRO A 62 39.43 6.78 -53.19
CA PRO A 62 39.14 5.38 -53.45
C PRO A 62 39.41 4.52 -52.21
N VAL A 63 38.38 3.81 -51.72
CA VAL A 63 38.49 2.89 -50.58
C VAL A 63 39.47 1.75 -50.92
N PRO A 64 40.45 1.40 -50.05
CA PRO A 64 41.38 0.31 -50.33
C PRO A 64 40.66 -1.02 -50.57
N GLU A 65 40.82 -1.59 -51.77
CA GLU A 65 40.22 -2.87 -52.16
C GLU A 65 41.15 -4.04 -51.76
N GLY A 66 40.74 -4.79 -50.75
CA GLY A 66 41.39 -6.03 -50.34
C GLY A 66 40.64 -6.72 -49.19
N LYS A 67 40.41 -8.04 -49.30
CA LYS A 67 39.95 -8.85 -48.16
C LYS A 67 41.07 -8.87 -47.13
N SER A 68 40.91 -8.15 -46.02
CA SER A 68 41.86 -8.24 -44.91
C SER A 68 42.07 -9.71 -44.52
N HIS A 69 43.33 -10.16 -44.53
CA HIS A 69 43.69 -11.50 -44.08
C HIS A 69 43.17 -11.70 -42.65
N ARG A 70 42.14 -12.55 -42.53
CA ARG A 70 41.41 -12.78 -41.28
C ARG A 70 42.32 -13.46 -40.27
N ARG A 71 42.50 -12.86 -39.08
CA ARG A 71 43.23 -13.48 -37.96
C ARG A 71 42.65 -14.86 -37.66
N ARG A 72 43.46 -15.91 -37.88
CA ARG A 72 43.14 -17.30 -37.51
C ARG A 72 43.34 -17.46 -36.00
N VAL A 73 42.32 -17.99 -35.33
CA VAL A 73 42.44 -18.44 -33.93
C VAL A 73 43.26 -19.72 -33.94
N SER A 74 44.26 -19.82 -33.06
CA SER A 74 45.16 -20.99 -32.98
C SER A 74 44.40 -22.26 -32.55
N SER A 75 44.90 -23.43 -32.98
CA SER A 75 44.30 -24.73 -32.66
C SER A 75 44.08 -24.98 -31.17
N PRO A 76 45.03 -24.64 -30.25
CA PRO A 76 44.84 -24.87 -28.82
C PRO A 76 43.67 -24.07 -28.23
N VAL A 77 43.44 -22.87 -28.75
CA VAL A 77 42.34 -22.01 -28.29
C VAL A 77 40.99 -22.54 -28.79
N ARG A 78 40.95 -23.13 -30.00
CA ARG A 78 39.74 -23.81 -30.51
C ARG A 78 39.36 -25.01 -29.65
N GLU A 79 40.35 -25.79 -29.21
CA GLU A 79 40.13 -26.95 -28.36
C GLU A 79 39.60 -26.56 -26.97
N LYS A 80 40.15 -25.48 -26.36
CA LYS A 80 39.59 -24.90 -25.13
C LYS A 80 38.13 -24.45 -25.30
N ILE A 81 37.83 -23.74 -26.40
CA ILE A 81 36.46 -23.31 -26.74
C ILE A 81 35.53 -24.51 -26.86
N ARG A 82 35.98 -25.61 -27.47
CA ARG A 82 35.22 -26.88 -27.59
C ARG A 82 34.96 -27.51 -26.22
N ASN A 83 35.99 -27.68 -25.39
CA ASN A 83 35.87 -28.30 -24.07
C ASN A 83 34.90 -27.53 -23.15
N TRP A 84 34.94 -26.20 -23.15
CA TRP A 84 33.97 -25.40 -22.39
C TRP A 84 32.58 -25.44 -22.98
N ARG A 85 32.47 -25.61 -24.30
CA ARG A 85 31.17 -25.79 -24.94
C ARG A 85 30.50 -27.09 -24.54
N GLU A 86 31.25 -28.19 -24.46
CA GLU A 86 30.76 -29.48 -23.98
C GLU A 86 30.27 -29.42 -22.54
N LYS A 87 30.82 -28.50 -21.73
CA LYS A 87 30.35 -28.17 -20.37
C LYS A 87 29.14 -27.22 -20.34
N ASN A 88 28.48 -26.96 -21.48
CA ASN A 88 27.31 -26.08 -21.62
C ASN A 88 27.54 -24.58 -21.34
N LEU A 89 28.77 -24.07 -21.46
CA LEU A 89 29.02 -22.63 -21.36
C LEU A 89 28.57 -21.89 -22.64
N SER A 90 28.11 -20.65 -22.45
CA SER A 90 27.76 -19.70 -23.50
C SER A 90 29.01 -19.03 -24.11
N ALA A 91 28.87 -18.46 -25.30
CA ALA A 91 29.99 -17.76 -25.95
C ALA A 91 30.52 -16.57 -25.13
N GLY A 92 29.68 -15.95 -24.29
CA GLY A 92 30.10 -14.90 -23.37
C GLY A 92 30.93 -15.43 -22.21
N GLU A 93 30.46 -16.50 -21.54
CA GLU A 93 31.20 -17.17 -20.45
C GLU A 93 32.53 -17.74 -20.95
N ILE A 94 32.57 -18.30 -22.17
CA ILE A 94 33.81 -18.78 -22.80
C ILE A 94 34.79 -17.62 -23.06
N THR A 95 34.30 -16.44 -23.46
CA THR A 95 35.16 -15.25 -23.60
C THR A 95 35.72 -14.80 -22.25
N GLU A 96 34.93 -14.87 -21.18
CA GLU A 96 35.37 -14.51 -19.83
C GLU A 96 36.45 -15.47 -19.32
N CYS A 97 36.24 -16.79 -19.44
CA CYS A 97 37.25 -17.80 -19.11
C CYS A 97 38.53 -17.65 -19.94
N LEU A 98 38.42 -17.27 -21.22
CA LEU A 98 39.60 -16.99 -22.06
C LEU A 98 40.34 -15.73 -21.63
N SER A 99 39.62 -14.72 -21.15
CA SER A 99 40.21 -13.51 -20.60
C SER A 99 40.98 -13.79 -19.31
N GLU A 100 40.45 -14.66 -18.43
CA GLU A 100 41.14 -15.13 -17.22
C GLU A 100 42.42 -15.90 -17.56
N ASP A 101 42.43 -16.64 -18.66
CA ASP A 101 43.59 -17.33 -19.24
C ASP A 101 44.56 -16.38 -20.00
N GLY A 102 44.32 -15.06 -20.02
CA GLY A 102 45.16 -14.07 -20.70
C GLY A 102 44.96 -13.99 -22.22
N ILE A 103 43.88 -14.57 -22.76
CA ILE A 103 43.57 -14.66 -24.19
C ILE A 103 42.41 -13.71 -24.52
N GLU A 104 42.72 -12.50 -24.98
CA GLU A 104 41.70 -11.54 -25.39
C GLU A 104 41.11 -11.88 -26.76
N ILE A 105 39.91 -12.45 -26.76
CA ILE A 105 39.12 -12.65 -27.99
C ILE A 105 37.69 -12.17 -27.83
N SER A 106 37.16 -11.55 -28.89
CA SER A 106 35.78 -11.07 -28.88
C SER A 106 34.77 -12.23 -28.83
N VAL A 107 33.61 -11.99 -28.22
CA VAL A 107 32.46 -12.93 -28.21
C VAL A 107 32.09 -13.37 -29.63
N ARG A 108 32.17 -12.46 -30.62
CA ARG A 108 31.90 -12.78 -32.04
C ARG A 108 32.91 -13.78 -32.62
N THR A 109 34.16 -13.73 -32.15
CA THR A 109 35.21 -14.68 -32.55
C THR A 109 34.90 -16.07 -31.99
N VAL A 110 34.48 -16.15 -30.72
CA VAL A 110 34.04 -17.40 -30.08
C VAL A 110 32.82 -17.99 -30.76
N GLU A 111 31.78 -17.19 -31.01
CA GLU A 111 30.58 -17.63 -31.74
C GLU A 111 30.91 -18.19 -33.13
N ARG A 112 31.87 -17.56 -33.83
CA ARG A 112 32.35 -18.04 -35.13
C ARG A 112 33.04 -19.38 -35.01
N VAL A 113 33.99 -19.53 -34.07
CA VAL A 113 34.69 -20.79 -33.84
C VAL A 113 33.69 -21.89 -33.51
N LEU A 114 32.77 -21.66 -32.57
CA LEU A 114 31.73 -22.62 -32.20
C LEU A 114 30.88 -23.07 -33.40
N ARG A 115 30.54 -22.15 -34.31
CA ARG A 115 29.81 -22.47 -35.54
C ARG A 115 30.64 -23.28 -36.53
N GLU A 116 31.93 -22.96 -36.67
CA GLU A 116 32.86 -23.73 -37.52
C GLU A 116 33.08 -25.15 -36.98
N GLU A 117 33.09 -25.31 -35.65
CA GLU A 117 33.24 -26.59 -34.95
C GLU A 117 31.90 -27.37 -34.83
N GLY A 118 30.82 -26.92 -35.49
CA GLY A 118 29.55 -27.64 -35.57
C GLY A 118 28.61 -27.50 -34.36
N PHE A 119 28.91 -26.64 -33.39
CA PHE A 119 28.04 -26.45 -32.23
C PHE A 119 26.83 -25.55 -32.55
N PRO A 120 25.60 -26.00 -32.28
CA PRO A 120 24.41 -25.16 -32.44
C PRO A 120 24.42 -24.02 -31.40
N LYS A 121 23.75 -22.90 -31.70
CA LYS A 121 23.55 -21.83 -30.71
C LYS A 121 22.79 -22.38 -29.51
N LEU A 122 23.25 -22.06 -28.29
CA LEU A 122 22.49 -22.42 -27.09
C LEU A 122 21.14 -21.69 -27.14
N PRO A 123 20.04 -22.33 -26.70
CA PRO A 123 18.79 -21.64 -26.48
C PRO A 123 19.05 -20.43 -25.60
N ARG A 124 18.60 -19.24 -26.03
CA ARG A 124 18.70 -18.01 -25.22
C ARG A 124 18.06 -18.30 -23.86
N ARG A 125 18.86 -18.35 -22.79
CA ARG A 125 18.32 -18.35 -21.43
C ARG A 125 17.47 -17.09 -21.30
N THR A 126 16.18 -17.24 -21.06
CA THR A 126 15.29 -16.11 -20.80
C THR A 126 15.84 -15.35 -19.59
N ARG A 127 15.89 -14.01 -19.64
CA ARG A 127 16.40 -13.14 -18.55
C ARG A 127 15.75 -13.44 -17.18
N LEU A 128 14.55 -14.04 -17.18
CA LEU A 128 13.88 -14.64 -16.02
C LEU A 128 14.70 -15.73 -15.30
N LYS A 129 15.46 -16.57 -16.02
CA LYS A 129 16.35 -17.59 -15.43
C LYS A 129 17.63 -17.01 -14.83
N MET A 130 18.00 -15.77 -15.17
CA MET A 130 19.13 -15.05 -14.56
C MET A 130 18.68 -14.16 -13.40
N GLY A 131 17.39 -14.12 -13.08
CA GLY A 131 16.88 -13.30 -11.98
C GLY A 131 17.07 -11.79 -12.18
N MET A 132 17.25 -11.28 -13.42
CA MET A 132 17.47 -9.85 -13.68
C MET A 132 16.37 -9.23 -14.54
N THR A 133 15.92 -8.04 -14.18
CA THR A 133 14.99 -7.21 -14.98
C THR A 133 15.65 -6.66 -16.25
N VAL A 134 14.88 -6.06 -17.15
CA VAL A 134 15.38 -5.37 -18.37
C VAL A 134 16.42 -4.28 -18.05
N LYS A 135 16.42 -3.77 -16.81
CA LYS A 135 17.36 -2.76 -16.28
C LYS A 135 18.47 -3.34 -15.37
N GLY A 136 18.67 -4.66 -15.34
CA GLY A 136 19.74 -5.30 -14.56
C GLY A 136 19.48 -5.42 -13.05
N ALA A 137 18.32 -4.99 -12.54
CA ALA A 137 17.97 -5.17 -11.13
C ALA A 137 17.55 -6.62 -10.83
N ASN A 138 17.95 -7.15 -9.67
CA ASN A 138 17.53 -8.46 -9.19
C ASN A 138 16.00 -8.55 -9.11
N ILE A 139 15.44 -9.67 -9.54
CA ILE A 139 14.01 -9.98 -9.46
C ILE A 139 13.80 -10.63 -8.10
N PRO A 140 12.99 -10.03 -7.21
CA PRO A 140 12.62 -10.68 -5.96
C PRO A 140 12.01 -12.06 -6.25
N GLU A 141 12.30 -13.03 -5.39
CA GLU A 141 11.74 -14.36 -5.49
C GLU A 141 10.21 -14.34 -5.61
N LYS A 142 9.65 -15.42 -6.13
CA LYS A 142 8.19 -15.58 -6.09
C LYS A 142 7.79 -15.87 -4.65
N SER A 143 6.82 -15.10 -4.16
CA SER A 143 6.24 -15.31 -2.84
C SER A 143 5.52 -16.66 -2.80
N ARG A 144 5.85 -17.47 -1.80
CA ARG A 144 5.25 -18.77 -1.50
C ARG A 144 5.13 -18.94 0.01
N ALA A 145 4.11 -19.69 0.43
CA ALA A 145 4.02 -20.13 1.82
C ALA A 145 5.24 -20.94 2.23
N ILE A 146 5.72 -20.69 3.44
CA ILE A 146 6.81 -21.42 4.08
C ILE A 146 6.32 -22.00 5.42
N SER A 147 6.96 -23.07 5.85
CA SER A 147 6.86 -23.58 7.21
C SER A 147 8.08 -23.15 8.00
N VAL A 148 7.99 -23.20 9.33
CA VAL A 148 9.16 -22.91 10.19
C VAL A 148 10.30 -23.89 9.95
N ARG A 149 10.00 -25.13 9.56
CA ARG A 149 10.99 -26.17 9.26
C ARG A 149 11.80 -25.85 8.01
N ASP A 150 11.20 -25.18 7.03
CA ASP A 150 11.89 -24.77 5.79
C ASP A 150 12.96 -23.70 6.05
N MET A 151 12.89 -23.04 7.21
CA MET A 151 13.78 -21.95 7.60
C MET A 151 14.70 -22.35 8.75
N ASP A 152 14.68 -23.62 9.19
CA ASP A 152 15.46 -24.04 10.36
C ASP A 152 16.96 -23.94 10.07
N GLY A 153 17.72 -23.32 10.99
CA GLY A 153 19.13 -22.98 10.82
C GLY A 153 19.39 -21.64 10.12
N GLU A 154 18.36 -20.97 9.61
CA GLU A 154 18.53 -19.70 8.89
C GLU A 154 18.80 -18.52 9.83
N LYS A 155 19.68 -17.62 9.36
CA LYS A 155 20.01 -16.36 10.02
C LYS A 155 19.75 -15.19 9.09
N ILE A 156 18.67 -14.45 9.36
CA ILE A 156 18.18 -13.38 8.49
C ILE A 156 18.48 -12.02 9.12
N GLN A 157 19.13 -11.13 8.38
CA GLN A 157 19.19 -9.72 8.73
C GLN A 157 17.99 -9.01 8.15
N SER A 158 17.13 -8.44 9.00
CA SER A 158 15.91 -7.79 8.56
C SER A 158 15.89 -6.32 8.99
N PRO A 159 15.77 -5.36 8.06
CA PRO A 159 15.58 -3.95 8.39
C PRO A 159 14.25 -3.66 9.10
N THR A 160 13.27 -4.56 9.00
CA THR A 160 11.92 -4.39 9.57
C THR A 160 11.61 -5.32 10.75
N ALA A 161 12.63 -5.94 11.36
CA ALA A 161 12.47 -6.91 12.46
C ALA A 161 11.62 -6.41 13.65
N GLY A 162 11.51 -5.10 13.87
CA GLY A 162 10.62 -4.51 14.88
C GLY A 162 9.15 -4.93 14.74
N ILE A 163 8.71 -5.34 13.55
CA ILE A 163 7.34 -5.78 13.31
C ILE A 163 6.94 -7.02 14.14
N PHE A 164 7.90 -7.88 14.52
CA PHE A 164 7.63 -9.09 15.31
C PHE A 164 7.12 -8.79 16.71
N VAL A 165 7.29 -7.56 17.22
CA VAL A 165 6.68 -7.09 18.46
C VAL A 165 5.14 -7.15 18.39
N PHE A 166 4.55 -7.13 17.19
CA PHE A 166 3.10 -7.24 17.01
C PHE A 166 2.58 -8.69 17.02
N ALA A 167 3.44 -9.70 16.79
CA ALA A 167 3.01 -11.09 16.65
C ALA A 167 2.21 -11.63 17.86
N PRO A 168 2.57 -11.32 19.13
CA PRO A 168 1.76 -11.72 20.28
C PRO A 168 0.33 -11.17 20.24
N PHE A 169 0.12 -9.94 19.78
CA PHE A 169 -1.20 -9.32 19.71
C PHE A 169 -2.04 -9.89 18.54
N LEU A 170 -1.41 -10.20 17.40
CA LEU A 170 -2.07 -10.93 16.31
C LEU A 170 -2.54 -12.32 16.79
N ALA A 171 -1.75 -12.95 17.66
CA ALA A 171 -2.08 -14.24 18.24
C ALA A 171 -3.22 -14.13 19.27
N GLN A 172 -3.22 -13.10 20.13
CA GLN A 172 -4.33 -12.83 21.08
C GLN A 172 -5.68 -12.65 20.38
N LEU A 173 -5.69 -11.94 19.24
CA LEU A 173 -6.90 -11.74 18.44
C LEU A 173 -7.27 -12.96 17.57
N ASP A 174 -6.43 -13.99 17.54
CA ASP A 174 -6.65 -15.22 16.75
C ASP A 174 -6.99 -14.90 15.30
N ILE A 175 -6.03 -14.27 14.61
CA ILE A 175 -6.15 -13.88 13.20
C ILE A 175 -6.55 -15.05 12.31
N ASN A 176 -6.14 -16.27 12.64
CA ASN A 176 -6.55 -17.47 11.92
C ASN A 176 -8.06 -17.69 11.96
N SER A 177 -8.69 -17.56 13.14
CA SER A 177 -10.15 -17.63 13.27
C SER A 177 -10.85 -16.45 12.59
N ILE A 178 -10.27 -15.26 12.63
CA ILE A 178 -10.83 -14.08 11.95
C ILE A 178 -10.89 -14.31 10.43
N VAL A 179 -9.78 -14.74 9.82
CA VAL A 179 -9.69 -15.04 8.38
C VAL A 179 -10.70 -16.11 7.98
N ARG A 180 -10.81 -17.20 8.74
CA ARG A 180 -11.80 -18.27 8.49
C ARG A 180 -13.24 -17.77 8.60
N SER A 181 -13.54 -16.98 9.64
CA SER A 181 -14.89 -16.43 9.85
C SER A 181 -15.30 -15.42 8.79
N ALA A 182 -14.31 -14.69 8.25
CA ALA A 182 -14.50 -13.76 7.15
C ALA A 182 -14.72 -14.46 5.80
N GLY A 183 -14.23 -15.69 5.66
CA GLY A 183 -14.26 -16.42 4.40
C GLY A 183 -13.34 -15.80 3.36
N LEU A 184 -12.24 -15.18 3.77
CA LEU A 184 -11.33 -14.48 2.84
C LEU A 184 -10.77 -15.47 1.79
N PRO A 185 -10.69 -15.06 0.51
CA PRO A 185 -10.17 -15.90 -0.56
C PRO A 185 -8.67 -16.16 -0.37
N GLY A 186 -8.15 -17.20 -1.01
CA GLY A 186 -6.73 -17.50 -1.06
C GLY A 186 -6.37 -18.12 -2.40
N SER A 187 -5.09 -18.24 -2.67
CA SER A 187 -4.58 -18.96 -3.84
C SER A 187 -3.94 -20.28 -3.42
N LYS A 188 -3.65 -21.16 -4.39
CA LYS A 188 -2.86 -22.39 -4.15
C LYS A 188 -1.46 -22.11 -3.60
N VAL A 189 -0.91 -20.92 -3.87
CA VAL A 189 0.49 -20.55 -3.53
C VAL A 189 0.57 -19.75 -2.23
N ILE A 190 -0.40 -18.85 -2.00
CA ILE A 190 -0.47 -17.94 -0.86
C ILE A 190 -1.87 -18.05 -0.26
N GLN A 191 -1.97 -18.45 1.00
CA GLN A 191 -3.23 -18.61 1.70
C GLN A 191 -3.82 -17.25 2.12
N ALA A 192 -5.13 -17.22 2.37
CA ALA A 192 -5.87 -16.01 2.77
C ALA A 192 -5.25 -15.26 3.95
N LYS A 193 -4.80 -16.01 4.97
CA LYS A 193 -4.17 -15.42 6.16
C LYS A 193 -2.86 -14.71 5.83
N ASN A 194 -2.05 -15.29 4.94
CA ASN A 194 -0.76 -14.74 4.57
C ASN A 194 -0.96 -13.43 3.81
N TYR A 195 -1.96 -13.38 2.92
CA TYR A 195 -2.36 -12.11 2.28
C TYR A 195 -2.79 -11.06 3.30
N LEU A 196 -3.73 -11.38 4.21
CA LEU A 196 -4.19 -10.41 5.21
C LEU A 196 -3.02 -9.88 6.06
N ILE A 197 -2.14 -10.78 6.54
CA ILE A 197 -0.97 -10.39 7.33
C ILE A 197 0.02 -9.58 6.50
N SER A 198 0.19 -9.86 5.21
CA SER A 198 1.02 -9.02 4.33
C SER A 198 0.47 -7.59 4.19
N PHE A 199 -0.83 -7.42 3.97
CA PHE A 199 -1.45 -6.08 3.94
C PHE A 199 -1.32 -5.35 5.28
N LEU A 200 -1.60 -6.07 6.36
CA LEU A 200 -1.46 -5.55 7.71
C LEU A 200 -0.01 -5.16 8.02
N ALA A 201 0.97 -5.96 7.58
CA ALA A 201 2.38 -5.68 7.80
C ALA A 201 2.83 -4.37 7.14
N LEU A 202 2.36 -4.10 5.91
CA LEU A 202 2.63 -2.82 5.25
C LEU A 202 2.03 -1.64 6.02
N LYS A 203 0.80 -1.78 6.53
CA LYS A 203 0.18 -0.75 7.39
C LYS A 203 0.93 -0.58 8.72
N LEU A 204 1.34 -1.68 9.36
CA LEU A 204 2.11 -1.64 10.60
C LEU A 204 3.47 -0.94 10.43
N LEU A 205 4.07 -1.02 9.24
CA LEU A 205 5.32 -0.33 8.91
C LEU A 205 5.14 1.13 8.47
N GLY A 206 3.90 1.62 8.35
CA GLY A 206 3.61 2.96 7.82
C GLY A 206 3.92 3.07 6.32
N THR A 207 3.76 1.98 5.55
CA THR A 207 3.93 2.03 4.09
C THR A 207 2.76 2.79 3.48
N GLU A 208 3.05 3.83 2.69
CA GLU A 208 2.03 4.74 2.14
C GLU A 208 0.93 4.01 1.34
N ARG A 209 1.32 3.08 0.48
CA ARG A 209 0.40 2.29 -0.36
C ARG A 209 0.92 0.88 -0.48
N TYR A 210 0.01 -0.10 -0.60
CA TYR A 210 0.43 -1.47 -0.88
C TYR A 210 1.23 -1.60 -2.20
N ALA A 211 1.04 -0.66 -3.14
CA ALA A 211 1.79 -0.62 -4.39
C ALA A 211 3.30 -0.41 -4.17
N HIS A 212 3.69 0.18 -3.03
CA HIS A 212 5.08 0.41 -2.63
C HIS A 212 5.68 -0.81 -1.90
N VAL A 213 5.04 -1.98 -1.95
CA VAL A 213 5.63 -3.25 -1.43
C VAL A 213 7.01 -3.56 -2.02
N GLY A 214 7.33 -3.00 -3.19
CA GLY A 214 8.66 -3.07 -3.81
C GLY A 214 9.78 -2.63 -2.87
N ASP A 215 9.54 -1.65 -2.01
CA ASP A 215 10.52 -1.10 -1.05
C ASP A 215 10.92 -2.14 0.01
N ASN A 216 10.05 -3.13 0.26
CA ASN A 216 10.26 -4.21 1.22
C ASN A 216 10.43 -5.59 0.56
N SER A 217 10.54 -5.64 -0.77
CA SER A 217 10.50 -6.90 -1.53
C SER A 217 11.73 -7.80 -1.34
N PHE A 218 12.83 -7.24 -0.82
CA PHE A 218 14.09 -7.93 -0.54
C PHE A 218 14.32 -8.19 0.96
N ASP A 219 13.31 -8.02 1.82
CA ASP A 219 13.41 -8.35 3.25
C ASP A 219 12.75 -9.71 3.54
N PRO A 220 13.53 -10.81 3.66
CA PRO A 220 12.97 -12.12 3.98
C PRO A 220 12.37 -12.17 5.39
N GLY A 221 12.80 -11.29 6.30
CA GLY A 221 12.23 -11.22 7.65
C GLY A 221 10.79 -10.73 7.66
N LEU A 222 10.46 -9.79 6.77
CA LEU A 222 9.08 -9.35 6.58
C LEU A 222 8.22 -10.46 5.95
N GLY A 223 8.78 -11.19 4.99
CA GLY A 223 8.17 -12.42 4.47
C GLY A 223 7.87 -13.40 5.60
N LEU A 224 8.86 -13.71 6.43
CA LEU A 224 8.75 -14.67 7.54
C LEU A 224 7.64 -14.27 8.53
N PHE A 225 7.53 -12.98 8.87
CA PHE A 225 6.44 -12.47 9.71
C PHE A 225 5.05 -12.79 9.11
N ALA A 226 4.92 -12.65 7.79
CA ALA A 226 3.71 -13.00 7.05
C ALA A 226 3.58 -14.51 6.75
N GLY A 227 4.55 -15.36 7.12
CA GLY A 227 4.58 -16.79 6.79
C GLY A 227 4.94 -17.10 5.34
N LEU A 228 5.74 -16.25 4.71
CA LEU A 228 6.15 -16.31 3.31
C LEU A 228 7.68 -16.25 3.22
N ASN A 229 8.28 -16.75 2.14
CA ASN A 229 9.72 -16.51 1.89
C ASN A 229 10.02 -15.02 1.67
N VAL A 230 9.17 -14.34 0.91
CA VAL A 230 9.21 -12.89 0.65
C VAL A 230 7.79 -12.34 0.50
N MET A 231 7.64 -11.02 0.62
CA MET A 231 6.34 -10.37 0.45
C MET A 231 5.74 -10.56 -0.95
N PRO A 232 4.40 -10.65 -1.09
CA PRO A 232 3.77 -10.75 -2.40
C PRO A 232 4.05 -9.50 -3.24
N LYS A 233 4.26 -9.67 -4.55
CA LYS A 233 4.46 -8.55 -5.48
C LYS A 233 3.19 -7.70 -5.57
N CYS A 234 3.34 -6.43 -5.92
CA CYS A 234 2.23 -5.49 -6.11
C CYS A 234 1.11 -6.06 -7.00
N THR A 235 1.45 -6.77 -8.08
CA THR A 235 0.46 -7.42 -8.95
C THR A 235 -0.36 -8.48 -8.22
N ALA A 236 0.28 -9.35 -7.42
CA ALA A 236 -0.41 -10.37 -6.64
C ALA A 236 -1.28 -9.76 -5.53
N MET A 237 -0.80 -8.72 -4.85
CA MET A 237 -1.59 -7.98 -3.86
C MET A 237 -2.79 -7.28 -4.50
N SER A 238 -2.59 -6.65 -5.66
CA SER A 238 -3.66 -6.02 -6.42
C SER A 238 -4.73 -7.03 -6.82
N THR A 239 -4.34 -8.15 -7.45
CA THR A 239 -5.28 -9.24 -7.82
C THR A 239 -6.05 -9.77 -6.62
N TYR A 240 -5.38 -9.96 -5.48
CA TYR A 240 -6.05 -10.36 -4.25
C TYR A 240 -7.09 -9.33 -3.80
N SER A 241 -6.72 -8.04 -3.78
CA SER A 241 -7.63 -6.96 -3.41
C SER A 241 -8.84 -6.86 -4.36
N TYR A 242 -8.69 -7.17 -5.65
CA TYR A 242 -9.80 -7.27 -6.61
C TYR A 242 -10.72 -8.48 -6.36
N SER A 243 -10.25 -9.51 -5.66
CA SER A 243 -11.08 -10.68 -5.34
C SER A 243 -11.97 -10.49 -4.10
N LEU A 244 -11.80 -9.39 -3.37
CA LEU A 244 -12.60 -9.06 -2.20
C LEU A 244 -13.88 -8.31 -2.61
N ASP A 245 -14.97 -8.63 -1.93
CA ASP A 245 -16.25 -7.93 -2.04
C ASP A 245 -16.69 -7.37 -0.67
N GLU A 246 -17.80 -6.63 -0.65
CA GLU A 246 -18.36 -6.03 0.56
C GLU A 246 -18.68 -7.08 1.65
N ILE A 247 -19.13 -8.27 1.26
CA ILE A 247 -19.49 -9.35 2.19
C ILE A 247 -18.24 -9.83 2.95
N HIS A 248 -17.13 -10.03 2.24
CA HIS A 248 -15.85 -10.40 2.85
C HIS A 248 -15.41 -9.35 3.87
N LEU A 249 -15.50 -8.06 3.53
CA LEU A 249 -15.07 -6.96 4.40
C LEU A 249 -15.97 -6.80 5.63
N LEU A 250 -17.28 -6.91 5.46
CA LEU A 250 -18.23 -6.87 6.56
C LEU A 250 -17.99 -8.02 7.55
N ARG A 251 -17.75 -9.24 7.03
CA ARG A 251 -17.45 -10.40 7.88
C ARG A 251 -16.09 -10.28 8.57
N LEU A 252 -15.08 -9.76 7.87
CA LEU A 252 -13.75 -9.48 8.45
C LEU A 252 -13.85 -8.48 9.59
N GLN A 253 -14.49 -7.33 9.37
CA GLN A 253 -14.71 -6.32 10.40
C GLN A 253 -15.48 -6.89 11.60
N LYS A 254 -16.57 -7.63 11.33
CA LYS A 254 -17.38 -8.26 12.38
C LYS A 254 -16.56 -9.27 13.20
N ALA A 255 -15.77 -10.11 12.54
CA ALA A 255 -14.94 -11.11 13.22
C ALA A 255 -13.83 -10.46 14.06
N PHE A 256 -13.18 -9.43 13.53
CA PHE A 256 -12.14 -8.68 14.23
C PHE A 256 -12.69 -7.98 15.49
N VAL A 257 -13.77 -7.21 15.35
CA VAL A 257 -14.36 -6.46 16.47
C VAL A 257 -14.92 -7.41 17.53
N LYS A 258 -15.50 -8.56 17.14
CA LYS A 258 -15.89 -9.60 18.12
C LYS A 258 -14.74 -10.17 18.93
N LYS A 259 -13.56 -10.34 18.32
CA LYS A 259 -12.36 -10.79 19.03
C LYS A 259 -11.86 -9.70 19.97
N GLY A 260 -11.88 -8.44 19.54
CA GLY A 260 -11.55 -7.29 20.39
C GLY A 260 -12.50 -7.14 21.58
N GLU A 261 -13.81 -7.31 21.38
CA GLU A 261 -14.81 -7.31 22.45
C GLU A 261 -14.53 -8.40 23.50
N LYS A 262 -14.22 -9.62 23.06
CA LYS A 262 -13.85 -10.72 23.97
C LYS A 262 -12.60 -10.45 24.79
N LEU A 263 -11.67 -9.65 24.26
CA LEU A 263 -10.48 -9.19 24.97
C LEU A 263 -10.73 -7.95 25.85
N GLY A 264 -11.96 -7.43 25.89
CA GLY A 264 -12.31 -6.23 26.65
C GLY A 264 -11.69 -4.96 26.06
N LEU A 265 -11.45 -4.91 24.74
CA LEU A 265 -10.83 -3.74 24.11
C LEU A 265 -11.74 -2.51 24.04
N TYR A 266 -13.07 -2.71 24.10
CA TYR A 266 -14.07 -1.66 23.90
C TYR A 266 -14.95 -1.52 25.15
N ASP A 267 -15.33 -0.29 25.51
CA ASP A 267 -16.35 -0.04 26.55
C ASP A 267 -17.77 -0.11 25.96
N GLY A 268 -17.96 0.43 24.75
CA GLY A 268 -19.17 0.28 23.96
C GLY A 268 -20.37 1.13 24.40
N LYS A 269 -20.29 1.86 25.52
CA LYS A 269 -21.41 2.66 26.02
C LYS A 269 -21.56 3.99 25.30
N MET A 270 -20.46 4.56 24.83
CA MET A 270 -20.46 5.81 24.08
C MET A 270 -19.60 5.70 22.82
N VAL A 271 -20.20 6.01 21.67
CA VAL A 271 -19.56 5.87 20.37
C VAL A 271 -19.63 7.18 19.62
N ASN A 272 -18.47 7.71 19.27
CA ASN A 272 -18.35 8.88 18.39
C ASN A 272 -18.47 8.41 16.93
N LEU A 273 -19.28 9.11 16.14
CA LEU A 273 -19.40 8.86 14.70
C LEU A 273 -18.97 10.11 13.92
N ASP A 274 -18.17 9.91 12.88
CA ASP A 274 -17.79 10.99 11.98
C ASP A 274 -17.53 10.50 10.55
N PHE A 275 -17.68 11.43 9.60
CA PHE A 275 -17.34 11.20 8.22
C PHE A 275 -16.00 11.82 7.88
N HIS A 276 -15.21 11.10 7.09
CA HIS A 276 -13.99 11.60 6.48
C HIS A 276 -14.00 11.35 4.99
N THR A 277 -13.56 12.32 4.21
CA THR A 277 -13.45 12.18 2.75
C THR A 277 -12.00 11.87 2.40
N VAL A 278 -11.76 10.69 1.83
CA VAL A 278 -10.46 10.31 1.27
C VAL A 278 -10.34 10.93 -0.13
N PRO A 279 -9.41 11.86 -0.38
CA PRO A 279 -9.40 12.67 -1.61
C PRO A 279 -8.87 11.88 -2.81
N HIS A 280 -9.60 11.91 -3.92
CA HIS A 280 -9.19 11.32 -5.19
C HIS A 280 -8.81 12.39 -6.22
N TYR A 281 -7.67 12.21 -6.89
CA TYR A 281 -7.11 13.20 -7.82
C TYR A 281 -7.33 12.87 -9.30
N GLY A 282 -7.80 11.66 -9.62
CA GLY A 282 -8.08 11.26 -11.00
C GLY A 282 -9.44 11.77 -11.47
N ASP A 283 -9.45 12.40 -12.65
CA ASP A 283 -10.67 12.95 -13.24
C ASP A 283 -11.57 11.86 -13.86
N GLU A 284 -11.00 10.72 -14.26
CA GLU A 284 -11.69 9.62 -14.95
C GLU A 284 -12.42 8.63 -14.03
N SER A 285 -12.37 8.81 -12.70
CA SER A 285 -13.06 7.90 -11.77
C SER A 285 -14.55 8.19 -11.64
N GLU A 286 -15.35 7.16 -11.38
CA GLU A 286 -16.79 7.25 -11.07
C GLU A 286 -17.09 7.74 -9.64
N LEU A 287 -16.09 8.22 -8.90
CA LEU A 287 -16.24 8.67 -7.52
C LEU A 287 -17.04 9.98 -7.44
N GLU A 288 -17.95 10.03 -6.46
CA GLU A 288 -18.75 11.22 -6.17
C GLU A 288 -17.89 12.36 -5.60
N LYS A 289 -18.42 13.58 -5.72
CA LYS A 289 -17.79 14.78 -5.15
C LYS A 289 -18.24 14.98 -3.71
N HIS A 290 -17.29 14.98 -2.79
CA HIS A 290 -17.50 15.23 -1.36
C HIS A 290 -16.65 16.41 -0.89
N TRP A 291 -17.07 17.02 0.22
CA TRP A 291 -16.25 18.04 0.88
C TRP A 291 -15.01 17.38 1.49
N ALA A 292 -13.82 17.74 1.00
CA ALA A 292 -12.55 17.25 1.52
C ALA A 292 -11.98 18.26 2.51
N GLY A 293 -12.20 18.03 3.80
CA GLY A 293 -11.76 18.93 4.88
C GLY A 293 -10.27 19.23 4.83
N ALA A 294 -9.43 18.21 4.60
CA ALA A 294 -7.98 18.35 4.47
C ALA A 294 -7.52 19.25 3.30
N ARG A 295 -8.39 19.56 2.35
CA ARG A 295 -8.10 20.40 1.17
C ARG A 295 -8.91 21.69 1.12
N GLY A 296 -9.87 21.88 2.02
CA GLY A 296 -10.75 23.05 2.02
C GLY A 296 -11.61 23.20 0.76
N LYS A 297 -11.89 22.11 0.02
CA LYS A 297 -12.67 22.15 -1.22
C LYS A 297 -13.49 20.88 -1.45
N THR A 298 -14.53 21.00 -2.25
CA THR A 298 -15.28 19.85 -2.78
C THR A 298 -14.51 19.21 -3.93
N MET A 299 -14.24 17.91 -3.84
CA MET A 299 -13.53 17.16 -4.88
C MET A 299 -13.98 15.70 -4.91
N LYS A 300 -13.61 14.96 -5.98
CA LYS A 300 -13.85 13.52 -6.03
C LYS A 300 -13.16 12.83 -4.87
N GLY A 301 -13.81 11.84 -4.27
CA GLY A 301 -13.25 11.12 -3.14
C GLY A 301 -14.16 10.00 -2.66
N ALA A 302 -13.65 9.18 -1.74
CA ALA A 302 -14.45 8.18 -1.06
C ALA A 302 -14.94 8.74 0.28
N LEU A 303 -16.25 8.75 0.49
CA LEU A 303 -16.83 9.10 1.78
C LEU A 303 -16.70 7.90 2.73
N THR A 304 -15.99 8.11 3.83
CA THR A 304 -15.71 7.07 4.81
C THR A 304 -16.35 7.40 6.15
N LEU A 305 -17.04 6.44 6.75
CA LEU A 305 -17.57 6.50 8.10
C LEU A 305 -16.57 5.87 9.06
N PHE A 306 -16.30 6.56 10.17
CA PHE A 306 -15.59 6.01 11.32
C PHE A 306 -16.50 6.03 12.56
N ALA A 307 -16.54 4.91 13.27
CA ALA A 307 -17.10 4.82 14.61
C ALA A 307 -15.99 4.49 15.61
N GLN A 308 -15.86 5.33 16.63
CA GLN A 308 -14.82 5.23 17.65
C GLN A 308 -15.46 5.09 19.04
N ASP A 309 -14.94 4.16 19.82
CA ASP A 309 -15.24 4.06 21.24
C ASP A 309 -14.69 5.28 21.99
N ALA A 310 -15.57 6.03 22.67
CA ALA A 310 -15.19 7.32 23.25
C ALA A 310 -14.21 7.20 24.42
N GLU A 311 -14.21 6.07 25.12
CA GLU A 311 -13.37 5.83 26.30
C GLU A 311 -11.99 5.29 25.90
N THR A 312 -11.99 4.21 25.12
CA THR A 312 -10.77 3.49 24.73
C THR A 312 -10.05 4.11 23.53
N LYS A 313 -10.69 5.06 22.83
CA LYS A 313 -10.24 5.74 21.61
C LYS A 313 -10.11 4.84 20.38
N LEU A 314 -10.45 3.55 20.50
CA LEU A 314 -10.32 2.58 19.41
C LEU A 314 -11.44 2.73 18.39
N MET A 315 -11.07 2.59 17.11
CA MET A 315 -12.02 2.45 16.02
C MET A 315 -12.66 1.06 16.07
N LEU A 316 -13.99 1.00 16.07
CA LEU A 316 -14.78 -0.24 16.19
C LEU A 316 -15.66 -0.52 14.97
N TYR A 317 -15.79 0.43 14.05
CA TYR A 317 -16.48 0.24 12.77
C TYR A 317 -15.99 1.25 11.73
N THR A 318 -15.87 0.78 10.50
CA THR A 318 -15.57 1.59 9.32
C THR A 318 -16.44 1.19 8.14
N ALA A 319 -16.74 2.15 7.27
CA ALA A 319 -17.35 1.93 5.96
C ALA A 319 -16.79 2.95 4.96
N ALA A 320 -16.60 2.56 3.70
CA ALA A 320 -16.07 3.46 2.66
C ALA A 320 -16.85 3.41 1.34
N ASP A 321 -17.74 2.44 1.18
CA ASP A 321 -18.63 2.31 0.02
C ASP A 321 -19.95 3.03 0.30
N ILE A 322 -19.88 4.36 0.43
CA ILE A 322 -21.01 5.20 0.87
C ILE A 322 -21.27 6.26 -0.19
N LYS A 323 -22.43 6.19 -0.84
CA LYS A 323 -22.90 7.28 -1.70
C LYS A 323 -23.45 8.42 -0.87
N ARG A 324 -23.46 9.62 -1.44
CA ARG A 324 -23.99 10.81 -0.77
C ARG A 324 -25.46 10.66 -0.36
N SER A 325 -26.26 9.94 -1.15
CA SER A 325 -27.67 9.65 -0.85
C SER A 325 -27.85 8.71 0.34
N GLU A 326 -26.83 7.91 0.67
CA GLU A 326 -26.88 6.88 1.72
C GLU A 326 -26.28 7.37 3.04
N ALA A 327 -25.62 8.54 3.04
CA ALA A 327 -24.87 9.05 4.18
C ALA A 327 -25.71 9.17 5.46
N ASP A 328 -26.93 9.71 5.35
CA ASP A 328 -27.80 9.90 6.52
C ASP A 328 -28.19 8.56 7.17
N ASP A 329 -28.31 7.48 6.38
CA ASP A 329 -28.72 6.14 6.86
C ASP A 329 -27.57 5.34 7.49
N GLN A 330 -26.32 5.80 7.34
CA GLN A 330 -25.15 5.09 7.87
C GLN A 330 -25.18 4.93 9.39
N VAL A 331 -25.87 5.83 10.11
CA VAL A 331 -26.10 5.69 11.55
C VAL A 331 -26.87 4.40 11.88
N LEU A 332 -27.81 4.00 11.03
CA LEU A 332 -28.62 2.80 11.19
C LEU A 332 -27.83 1.55 10.75
N SER A 333 -27.01 1.67 9.70
CA SER A 333 -26.08 0.61 9.27
C SER A 333 -25.08 0.27 10.38
N PHE A 334 -24.47 1.29 11.00
CA PHE A 334 -23.62 1.11 12.17
C PHE A 334 -24.37 0.41 13.32
N LEU A 335 -25.58 0.87 13.66
CA LEU A 335 -26.37 0.28 14.74
C LEU A 335 -26.70 -1.20 14.46
N SER A 336 -27.04 -1.54 13.21
CA SER A 336 -27.28 -2.92 12.77
C SER A 336 -26.04 -3.79 12.93
N PHE A 337 -24.86 -3.25 12.60
CA PHE A 337 -23.57 -3.91 12.85
C PHE A 337 -23.33 -4.12 14.35
N TRP A 338 -23.46 -3.05 15.15
CA TRP A 338 -23.14 -3.06 16.58
C TRP A 338 -23.99 -4.07 17.35
N LYS A 339 -25.29 -4.13 17.09
CA LYS A 339 -26.21 -5.13 17.71
C LYS A 339 -25.80 -6.58 17.43
N LYS A 340 -25.15 -6.85 16.30
CA LYS A 340 -24.69 -8.22 15.92
C LYS A 340 -23.35 -8.58 16.55
N VAL A 341 -22.56 -7.58 16.93
CA VAL A 341 -21.24 -7.74 17.55
C VAL A 341 -21.41 -7.76 19.06
N HIS A 342 -21.85 -6.64 19.63
CA HIS A 342 -21.95 -6.41 21.06
C HIS A 342 -23.42 -6.49 21.52
N ARG A 343 -23.84 -7.67 21.99
CA ARG A 343 -25.24 -7.91 22.38
C ARG A 343 -25.53 -7.28 23.74
N GLY A 344 -26.70 -6.66 23.87
CA GLY A 344 -27.23 -6.16 25.15
C GLY A 344 -26.85 -4.72 25.49
N VAL A 345 -25.78 -4.17 24.92
CA VAL A 345 -25.39 -2.78 25.14
C VAL A 345 -26.02 -1.86 24.10
N LYS A 346 -26.73 -0.83 24.59
CA LYS A 346 -27.26 0.25 23.76
C LYS A 346 -26.30 1.43 23.83
N PRO A 347 -25.53 1.72 22.76
CA PRO A 347 -24.59 2.82 22.79
C PRO A 347 -25.34 4.16 22.80
N THR A 348 -24.76 5.15 23.46
CA THR A 348 -25.07 6.56 23.23
C THR A 348 -24.22 7.06 22.06
N LEU A 349 -24.86 7.50 20.99
CA LEU A 349 -24.19 7.93 19.76
C LEU A 349 -23.89 9.44 19.81
N VAL A 350 -22.65 9.84 19.51
CA VAL A 350 -22.22 11.25 19.53
C VAL A 350 -21.70 11.64 18.16
N PHE A 351 -22.29 12.67 17.53
CA PHE A 351 -21.95 13.06 16.15
C PHE A 351 -22.29 14.51 15.84
N ASP A 352 -21.75 15.05 14.73
CA ASP A 352 -22.07 16.41 14.28
C ASP A 352 -23.49 16.53 13.68
N SER A 353 -24.01 17.76 13.65
CA SER A 353 -25.31 18.13 13.08
C SER A 353 -25.53 17.76 11.61
N LYS A 354 -24.45 17.52 10.86
CA LYS A 354 -24.50 17.12 9.44
C LYS A 354 -24.38 15.62 9.21
N PHE A 355 -24.15 14.84 10.27
CA PHE A 355 -23.92 13.41 10.15
C PHE A 355 -25.16 12.63 9.70
N THR A 356 -26.35 13.01 10.18
CA THR A 356 -27.60 12.33 9.83
C THR A 356 -28.79 13.29 9.88
N GLY A 357 -29.91 12.86 9.31
CA GLY A 357 -31.17 13.59 9.25
C GLY A 357 -32.07 13.38 10.48
N TYR A 358 -33.06 14.27 10.65
CA TYR A 358 -34.02 14.16 11.77
C TYR A 358 -34.94 12.94 11.67
N ALA A 359 -35.19 12.43 10.46
CA ALA A 359 -35.94 11.19 10.26
C ALA A 359 -35.21 9.99 10.88
N GLN A 360 -33.89 9.89 10.65
CA GLN A 360 -33.05 8.85 11.25
C GLN A 360 -32.90 9.05 12.77
N LEU A 361 -32.84 10.29 13.27
CA LEU A 361 -32.92 10.53 14.72
C LEU A 361 -34.24 10.03 15.33
N SER A 362 -35.35 10.20 14.60
CA SER A 362 -36.65 9.65 15.01
C SER A 362 -36.63 8.14 15.07
N GLU A 363 -35.91 7.49 14.14
CA GLU A 363 -35.73 6.04 14.12
C GLU A 363 -34.88 5.54 15.30
N LEU A 364 -33.77 6.22 15.60
CA LEU A 364 -32.95 5.94 16.79
C LEU A 364 -33.79 6.07 18.07
N ASN A 365 -34.61 7.12 18.16
CA ASN A 365 -35.51 7.33 19.29
C ASN A 365 -36.52 6.18 19.45
N ARG A 366 -37.14 5.74 18.34
CA ARG A 366 -38.08 4.60 18.32
C ARG A 366 -37.41 3.32 18.84
N GLN A 367 -36.14 3.11 18.49
CA GLN A 367 -35.35 1.96 18.94
C GLN A 367 -34.77 2.13 20.36
N LYS A 368 -35.10 3.22 21.06
CA LYS A 368 -34.57 3.58 22.38
C LYS A 368 -33.04 3.66 22.41
N ILE A 369 -32.43 4.13 21.33
CA ILE A 369 -31.00 4.44 21.24
C ILE A 369 -30.81 5.91 21.57
N LYS A 370 -29.92 6.19 22.52
CA LYS A 370 -29.61 7.55 22.93
C LYS A 370 -28.64 8.19 21.94
N PHE A 371 -28.79 9.48 21.70
CA PHE A 371 -27.85 10.24 20.88
C PHE A 371 -27.60 11.63 21.45
N LEU A 372 -26.47 12.22 21.06
CA LEU A 372 -26.07 13.57 21.40
C LEU A 372 -25.46 14.24 20.17
N THR A 373 -26.09 15.32 19.70
CA THR A 373 -25.65 16.02 18.49
C THR A 373 -25.87 17.52 18.58
N LEU A 374 -25.36 18.26 17.59
CA LEU A 374 -25.61 19.69 17.46
C LEU A 374 -26.91 19.95 16.70
N ARG A 375 -27.63 20.97 17.15
CA ARG A 375 -28.74 21.54 16.40
C ARG A 375 -28.20 22.54 15.37
N ARG A 376 -28.62 22.39 14.11
CA ARG A 376 -28.29 23.35 13.05
C ARG A 376 -28.83 24.74 13.41
N ARG A 377 -27.96 25.75 13.33
CA ARG A 377 -28.27 27.14 13.69
C ARG A 377 -29.11 27.81 12.59
N GLY A 378 -30.27 28.34 12.95
CA GLY A 378 -31.04 29.26 12.10
C GLY A 378 -30.85 30.71 12.58
N LYS A 379 -30.90 31.69 11.66
CA LYS A 379 -30.79 33.13 11.99
C LYS A 379 -31.80 33.54 13.09
N ASN A 380 -33.00 32.97 13.04
CA ASN A 380 -34.07 33.22 14.02
C ASN A 380 -33.83 32.57 15.39
N LEU A 381 -33.02 31.51 15.46
CA LEU A 381 -32.70 30.83 16.72
C LEU A 381 -31.73 31.67 17.56
N ILE A 382 -30.80 32.36 16.89
CA ILE A 382 -29.81 33.21 17.55
C ILE A 382 -30.47 34.47 18.12
N LYS A 383 -31.35 35.14 17.35
CA LYS A 383 -32.10 36.32 17.82
C LYS A 383 -32.99 36.06 19.03
N LYS A 384 -33.41 34.81 19.25
CA LYS A 384 -34.21 34.42 20.42
C LYS A 384 -33.37 34.27 21.69
N LEU A 385 -32.04 34.14 21.60
CA LEU A 385 -31.15 33.94 22.75
C LEU A 385 -31.13 35.13 23.71
N ASP A 386 -31.27 36.35 23.19
CA ASP A 386 -31.21 37.58 24.01
C ASP A 386 -32.35 37.64 25.05
N LYS A 387 -33.41 36.85 24.84
CA LYS A 387 -34.58 36.76 25.72
C LYS A 387 -34.59 35.49 26.60
N ILE A 388 -33.57 34.65 26.51
CA ILE A 388 -33.54 33.35 27.21
C ILE A 388 -32.97 33.52 28.63
N SER A 389 -33.77 33.11 29.61
CA SER A 389 -33.48 33.06 31.05
C SER A 389 -34.34 31.94 31.68
N PRO A 390 -33.93 31.28 32.77
CA PRO A 390 -32.66 31.42 33.50
C PRO A 390 -31.51 30.62 32.88
N TRP A 391 -30.28 31.00 33.27
CA TRP A 391 -29.04 30.29 32.93
C TRP A 391 -28.47 29.63 34.19
N LYS A 392 -28.03 28.38 34.07
CA LYS A 392 -27.34 27.64 35.12
C LYS A 392 -25.85 27.60 34.83
N ARG A 393 -25.00 27.89 35.81
CA ARG A 393 -23.55 27.64 35.69
C ARG A 393 -23.28 26.19 36.04
N ILE A 394 -22.54 25.50 35.19
CA ILE A 394 -22.10 24.12 35.41
C ILE A 394 -20.57 24.06 35.44
N HIS A 395 -20.01 23.02 36.06
CA HIS A 395 -18.58 22.73 36.03
C HIS A 395 -18.34 21.45 35.24
N ILE A 396 -17.46 21.51 34.23
CA ILE A 396 -17.08 20.34 33.45
C ILE A 396 -15.73 19.82 33.97
N PRO A 397 -15.69 18.63 34.61
CA PRO A 397 -14.47 18.08 35.18
C PRO A 397 -13.50 17.69 34.08
N HIS A 398 -12.55 18.57 33.76
CA HIS A 398 -11.43 18.27 32.89
C HIS A 398 -10.23 19.20 33.21
N PRO A 399 -9.13 18.68 33.76
CA PRO A 399 -8.05 19.50 34.35
C PRO A 399 -7.34 20.42 33.34
N LYS A 400 -7.31 20.03 32.06
CA LYS A 400 -6.67 20.82 30.98
C LYS A 400 -7.61 21.77 30.23
N ARG A 401 -8.87 21.94 30.66
CA ARG A 401 -9.85 22.73 29.91
C ARG A 401 -9.71 24.22 30.20
N LYS A 402 -9.48 25.03 29.15
CA LYS A 402 -9.38 26.50 29.26
C LYS A 402 -10.66 27.17 29.78
N PHE A 403 -11.83 26.62 29.45
CA PHE A 403 -13.14 27.13 29.87
C PHE A 403 -13.96 26.03 30.58
N PRO A 404 -13.74 25.79 31.88
CA PRO A 404 -14.37 24.69 32.63
C PRO A 404 -15.78 25.01 33.14
N ASN A 405 -16.16 26.29 33.24
CA ASN A 405 -17.40 26.72 33.89
C ASN A 405 -18.40 27.42 32.94
N PRO A 406 -18.94 26.74 31.91
CA PRO A 406 -19.89 27.37 30.99
C PRO A 406 -21.26 27.63 31.65
N LEU A 407 -22.03 28.53 31.02
CA LEU A 407 -23.44 28.74 31.35
C LEU A 407 -24.29 27.93 30.39
N VAL A 408 -25.28 27.22 30.94
CA VAL A 408 -26.20 26.40 30.18
C VAL A 408 -27.65 26.81 30.40
N HIS A 409 -28.46 26.67 29.35
CA HIS A 409 -29.90 26.80 29.42
C HIS A 409 -30.54 25.56 28.80
N GLU A 410 -31.45 24.93 29.55
CA GLU A 410 -32.11 23.70 29.17
C GLU A 410 -33.55 23.99 28.75
N SER A 411 -33.99 23.38 27.65
CA SER A 411 -35.38 23.48 27.19
C SER A 411 -35.82 22.25 26.41
N ILE A 412 -37.14 22.07 26.32
CA ILE A 412 -37.74 20.99 25.52
C ILE A 412 -38.17 21.58 24.17
N ILE A 413 -37.84 20.89 23.08
CA ILE A 413 -38.14 21.35 21.73
C ILE A 413 -38.78 20.25 20.88
N ASN A 414 -39.55 20.67 19.88
CA ASN A 414 -40.04 19.82 18.80
C ASN A 414 -39.32 20.18 17.51
N LEU A 415 -38.95 19.18 16.70
CA LEU A 415 -38.31 19.38 15.40
C LEU A 415 -39.15 18.75 14.30
N ARG A 416 -39.19 19.40 13.12
CA ARG A 416 -39.84 18.86 11.94
C ARG A 416 -39.17 17.53 11.55
N ASN A 417 -39.97 16.54 11.16
CA ASN A 417 -39.54 15.20 10.78
C ASN A 417 -38.88 14.39 11.92
N TYR A 418 -39.07 14.81 13.18
CA TYR A 418 -38.75 14.01 14.36
C TYR A 418 -40.03 13.74 15.15
N LYS A 419 -40.33 12.47 15.44
CA LYS A 419 -41.48 12.11 16.28
C LYS A 419 -41.08 12.10 17.76
N GLY A 420 -41.70 12.98 18.53
CA GLY A 420 -41.46 13.16 19.96
C GLY A 420 -40.81 14.49 20.29
N THR A 421 -40.41 14.64 21.55
CA THR A 421 -39.73 15.83 22.08
C THR A 421 -38.24 15.59 22.23
N LEU A 422 -37.43 16.63 22.07
CA LEU A 422 -35.99 16.60 22.33
C LEU A 422 -35.62 17.52 23.47
N ARG A 423 -34.63 17.09 24.24
CA ARG A 423 -33.93 17.94 25.18
C ARG A 423 -32.93 18.80 24.41
N GLN A 424 -32.99 20.10 24.62
CA GLN A 424 -32.03 21.06 24.10
C GLN A 424 -31.22 21.66 25.24
N VAL A 425 -29.90 21.71 25.07
CA VAL A 425 -28.99 22.40 25.98
C VAL A 425 -28.22 23.46 25.20
N VAL A 426 -28.49 24.73 25.50
CA VAL A 426 -27.76 25.87 24.95
C VAL A 426 -26.59 26.16 25.86
N VAL A 427 -25.37 26.23 25.30
CA VAL A 427 -24.13 26.45 26.04
C VAL A 427 -23.48 27.76 25.59
N ARG A 428 -23.12 28.63 26.54
CA ARG A 428 -22.34 29.86 26.30
C ARG A 428 -21.16 29.94 27.28
N GLY A 429 -20.12 30.70 26.91
CA GLY A 429 -18.90 30.82 27.72
C GLY A 429 -18.02 29.57 27.71
N ASN A 430 -18.14 28.73 26.68
CA ASN A 430 -17.33 27.54 26.44
C ASN A 430 -16.11 27.80 25.52
N GLY A 431 -15.78 29.08 25.26
CA GLY A 431 -14.69 29.49 24.38
C GLY A 431 -15.10 29.76 22.92
N HIS A 432 -16.36 29.53 22.55
CA HIS A 432 -16.90 29.94 21.26
C HIS A 432 -17.58 31.31 21.35
N GLU A 433 -17.40 32.14 20.32
CA GLU A 433 -18.08 33.44 20.21
C GLU A 433 -19.61 33.28 20.17
N LYS A 434 -20.10 32.26 19.47
CA LYS A 434 -21.54 31.98 19.32
C LYS A 434 -21.94 30.80 20.22
N PRO A 435 -23.10 30.89 20.90
CA PRO A 435 -23.61 29.78 21.71
C PRO A 435 -23.78 28.48 20.91
N THR A 436 -23.49 27.37 21.58
CA THR A 436 -23.62 26.01 21.05
C THR A 436 -25.00 25.46 21.42
N PHE A 437 -25.70 24.84 20.48
CA PHE A 437 -27.01 24.21 20.73
C PHE A 437 -26.85 22.71 20.63
N LEU A 438 -26.90 22.02 21.76
CA LEU A 438 -26.91 20.57 21.84
C LEU A 438 -28.35 20.07 21.85
N ILE A 439 -28.60 18.94 21.21
CA ILE A 439 -29.87 18.22 21.27
C ILE A 439 -29.64 16.74 21.56
N SER A 440 -30.55 16.16 22.35
CA SER A 440 -30.52 14.76 22.73
C SER A 440 -31.93 14.23 23.02
N ASN A 441 -32.13 12.93 22.86
CA ASN A 441 -33.30 12.21 23.39
C ASN A 441 -33.03 11.61 24.79
N ASP A 442 -31.92 12.01 25.43
CA ASP A 442 -31.57 11.68 26.80
C ASP A 442 -31.95 12.82 27.76
N PHE A 443 -33.02 12.59 28.52
CA PHE A 443 -33.54 13.53 29.52
C PHE A 443 -32.93 13.32 30.91
N GLU A 444 -32.19 12.25 31.12
CA GLU A 444 -31.69 11.82 32.43
C GLU A 444 -30.20 12.17 32.61
N MET A 445 -29.42 12.18 31.52
CA MET A 445 -27.99 12.50 31.58
C MET A 445 -27.72 13.87 32.23
N PRO A 446 -26.87 13.98 33.26
CA PRO A 446 -26.51 15.27 33.85
C PRO A 446 -25.91 16.25 32.82
N LEU A 447 -26.19 17.55 32.97
CA LEU A 447 -25.77 18.59 32.01
C LEU A 447 -24.24 18.66 31.88
N GLU A 448 -23.53 18.51 33.00
CA GLU A 448 -22.07 18.48 33.10
C GLU A 448 -21.49 17.36 32.23
N ILE A 449 -22.09 16.17 32.33
CA ILE A 449 -21.72 14.97 31.60
C ILE A 449 -22.06 15.12 30.11
N MET A 450 -23.26 15.62 29.79
CA MET A 450 -23.69 15.84 28.41
C MET A 450 -22.75 16.80 27.68
N VAL A 451 -22.50 17.98 28.25
CA VAL A 451 -21.61 18.97 27.63
C VAL A 451 -20.15 18.47 27.60
N GLY A 452 -19.72 17.76 28.64
CA GLY A 452 -18.39 17.12 28.70
C GLY A 452 -18.18 16.06 27.62
N ASN A 453 -19.16 15.17 27.42
CA ASN A 453 -19.11 14.08 26.46
C ASN A 453 -19.14 14.59 25.03
N TYR A 454 -20.01 15.56 24.71
CA TYR A 454 -19.98 16.18 23.39
C TYR A 454 -18.63 16.84 23.09
N ALA A 455 -18.04 17.52 24.09
CA ALA A 455 -16.73 18.14 23.93
C ALA A 455 -15.60 17.13 23.68
N ARG A 456 -15.79 15.83 23.99
CA ARG A 456 -14.83 14.75 23.71
C ARG A 456 -14.99 14.15 22.30
N ARG A 457 -16.01 14.55 21.52
CA ARG A 457 -16.22 14.08 20.15
C ARG A 457 -14.98 14.27 19.28
N TRP A 458 -14.22 15.35 19.46
CA TRP A 458 -12.96 15.61 18.74
C TRP A 458 -11.94 14.45 18.79
N ARG A 459 -12.08 13.50 19.73
CA ARG A 459 -11.25 12.28 19.77
C ARG A 459 -11.35 11.44 18.50
N VAL A 460 -12.50 11.40 17.83
CA VAL A 460 -12.64 10.69 16.55
C VAL A 460 -11.88 11.41 15.45
N GLU A 461 -11.91 12.74 15.44
CA GLU A 461 -11.16 13.58 14.49
C GLU A 461 -9.65 13.41 14.69
N ASN A 462 -9.18 13.31 15.94
CA ASN A 462 -7.77 12.97 16.21
C ASN A 462 -7.40 11.58 15.70
N GLY A 463 -8.24 10.57 15.94
CA GLY A 463 -7.98 9.21 15.45
C GLY A 463 -7.93 9.17 13.92
N ILE A 464 -8.79 9.93 13.25
CA ILE A 464 -8.73 10.10 11.78
C ILE A 464 -7.46 10.84 11.38
N ALA A 465 -7.06 11.89 12.08
CA ALA A 465 -5.82 12.63 11.80
C ALA A 465 -4.58 11.75 11.96
N GLU A 466 -4.55 10.91 13.00
CA GLU A 466 -3.51 9.90 13.21
C GLU A 466 -3.49 8.88 12.05
N ALA A 467 -4.66 8.39 11.64
CA ALA A 467 -4.78 7.49 10.50
C ALA A 467 -4.32 8.11 9.18
N VAL A 468 -4.56 9.42 8.99
CA VAL A 468 -4.03 10.17 7.85
C VAL A 468 -2.51 10.32 7.93
N ASN A 469 -1.98 10.66 9.10
CA ASN A 469 -0.56 11.00 9.27
C ASN A 469 0.36 9.78 9.19
N PHE A 470 0.00 8.66 9.84
CA PHE A 470 0.86 7.48 9.93
C PHE A 470 0.43 6.34 9.01
N PHE A 471 -0.88 6.05 8.92
CA PHE A 471 -1.39 4.96 8.08
C PHE A 471 -1.72 5.40 6.65
N HIS A 472 -1.44 6.67 6.33
CA HIS A 472 -1.60 7.27 5.02
C HIS A 472 -3.01 7.10 4.45
N LEU A 473 -4.03 7.25 5.31
CA LEU A 473 -5.44 7.07 4.93
C LEU A 473 -5.84 7.90 3.69
N ASN A 474 -5.25 9.09 3.50
CA ASN A 474 -5.51 9.95 2.34
C ASN A 474 -4.83 9.51 1.03
N SER A 475 -3.94 8.52 1.08
CA SER A 475 -3.25 7.97 -0.09
C SER A 475 -4.06 6.82 -0.68
N LEU A 476 -5.14 7.19 -1.37
CA LEU A 476 -6.04 6.27 -2.06
C LEU A 476 -5.30 5.20 -2.88
N SER A 477 -5.56 3.95 -2.53
CA SER A 477 -4.94 2.78 -3.14
C SER A 477 -5.60 2.35 -4.45
N SER A 478 -6.88 2.69 -4.65
CA SER A 478 -7.66 2.41 -5.86
C SER A 478 -8.91 3.30 -5.94
N PRO A 479 -9.42 3.67 -7.13
CA PRO A 479 -10.70 4.37 -7.26
C PRO A 479 -11.93 3.47 -6.97
N ILE A 480 -11.75 2.17 -6.74
CA ILE A 480 -12.84 1.22 -6.46
C ILE A 480 -13.16 1.24 -4.96
N LEU A 481 -14.39 1.62 -4.59
CA LEU A 481 -14.82 1.87 -3.21
C LEU A 481 -14.61 0.68 -2.26
N VAL A 482 -14.92 -0.54 -2.69
CA VAL A 482 -14.67 -1.76 -1.89
C VAL A 482 -13.20 -1.88 -1.47
N LYS A 483 -12.25 -1.43 -2.30
CA LYS A 483 -10.83 -1.49 -1.97
C LYS A 483 -10.39 -0.38 -1.04
N VAL A 484 -11.00 0.79 -1.18
CA VAL A 484 -10.86 1.86 -0.18
C VAL A 484 -11.33 1.32 1.16
N HIS A 485 -12.45 0.61 1.19
CA HIS A 485 -12.95 -0.01 2.42
C HIS A 485 -11.98 -1.03 2.99
N PHE A 486 -11.38 -1.89 2.17
CA PHE A 486 -10.36 -2.82 2.65
C PHE A 486 -9.13 -2.12 3.25
N ASP A 487 -8.68 -1.02 2.65
CA ASP A 487 -7.55 -0.24 3.15
C ASP A 487 -7.88 0.47 4.48
N VAL A 488 -9.08 1.06 4.58
CA VAL A 488 -9.62 1.68 5.79
C VAL A 488 -9.76 0.64 6.91
N LEU A 489 -10.29 -0.54 6.60
CA LEU A 489 -10.44 -1.64 7.56
C LEU A 489 -9.09 -2.16 8.05
N THR A 490 -8.12 -2.32 7.15
CA THR A 490 -6.76 -2.75 7.54
C THR A 490 -6.07 -1.67 8.40
N THR A 491 -6.37 -0.40 8.15
CA THR A 491 -5.92 0.73 8.98
C THR A 491 -6.53 0.67 10.39
N MET A 492 -7.84 0.40 10.50
CA MET A 492 -8.51 0.18 11.79
C MET A 492 -7.87 -0.96 12.60
N MET A 493 -7.52 -2.06 11.92
CA MET A 493 -6.84 -3.19 12.54
C MET A 493 -5.43 -2.80 13.01
N ALA A 494 -4.64 -2.13 12.17
CA ALA A 494 -3.28 -1.69 12.51
C ALA A 494 -3.28 -0.73 13.71
N ASP A 495 -4.19 0.25 13.73
CA ASP A 495 -4.38 1.18 14.84
C ASP A 495 -4.70 0.46 16.16
N THR A 496 -5.54 -0.57 16.10
CA THR A 496 -5.84 -1.43 17.25
C THR A 496 -4.57 -2.11 17.79
N PHE A 497 -3.73 -2.66 16.92
CA PHE A 497 -2.48 -3.30 17.34
C PHE A 497 -1.48 -2.31 17.95
N TYR A 498 -1.39 -1.09 17.40
CA TYR A 498 -0.57 -0.02 17.97
C TYR A 498 -1.06 0.38 19.36
N THR A 499 -2.38 0.51 19.55
CA THR A 499 -2.97 0.80 20.87
C THR A 499 -2.72 -0.33 21.87
N MET A 500 -2.87 -1.59 21.46
CA MET A 500 -2.59 -2.75 22.31
C MET A 500 -1.12 -2.77 22.76
N LEU A 501 -0.19 -2.45 21.85
CA LEU A 501 1.23 -2.32 22.18
C LEU A 501 1.49 -1.14 23.10
N ALA A 502 0.96 0.05 22.79
CA ALA A 502 1.15 1.27 23.59
C ALA A 502 0.77 1.05 25.05
N ARG A 503 -0.36 0.38 25.31
CA ARG A 503 -0.83 0.03 26.67
C ARG A 503 0.11 -0.87 27.47
N LYS A 504 1.06 -1.56 26.81
CA LYS A 504 2.10 -2.36 27.48
C LYS A 504 3.39 -1.57 27.72
N LEU A 505 3.55 -0.41 27.09
CA LEU A 505 4.77 0.40 27.14
C LEU A 505 4.64 1.49 28.20
N ARG A 506 5.28 1.29 29.35
CA ARG A 506 5.24 2.24 30.48
C ARG A 506 5.62 3.67 30.04
N GLY A 507 4.71 4.63 30.25
CA GLY A 507 4.88 6.04 29.89
C GLY A 507 4.57 6.39 28.42
N PHE A 508 4.10 5.43 27.64
CA PHE A 508 3.73 5.58 26.24
C PHE A 508 2.28 5.14 25.95
N GLU A 509 1.47 4.89 26.98
CA GLU A 509 0.13 4.32 26.89
C GLU A 509 -0.85 5.18 26.08
N ASP A 510 -0.64 6.50 26.08
CA ASP A 510 -1.44 7.49 25.35
C ASP A 510 -0.74 8.02 24.07
N CYS A 511 0.37 7.42 23.65
CA CYS A 511 1.09 7.85 22.45
C CYS A 511 0.46 7.32 21.16
N ASP A 512 0.53 8.13 20.10
CA ASP A 512 0.10 7.75 18.75
C ASP A 512 1.02 6.70 18.10
N ALA A 513 0.49 6.04 17.07
CA ALA A 513 1.17 5.01 16.29
C ALA A 513 2.48 5.53 15.67
N HIS A 514 2.55 6.79 15.25
CA HIS A 514 3.76 7.38 14.69
C HIS A 514 4.91 7.42 15.71
N LYS A 515 4.62 7.85 16.95
CA LYS A 515 5.59 7.90 18.04
C LYS A 515 5.99 6.50 18.48
N ILE A 516 5.04 5.57 18.61
CA ILE A 516 5.34 4.17 18.94
C ILE A 516 6.22 3.54 17.85
N TYR A 517 5.88 3.76 16.57
CA TYR A 517 6.66 3.27 15.45
C TYR A 517 8.10 3.78 15.52
N ARG A 518 8.29 5.09 15.65
CA ARG A 518 9.62 5.70 15.69
C ARG A 518 10.51 5.15 16.80
N HIS A 519 9.96 4.94 18.00
CA HIS A 519 10.75 4.57 19.17
C HIS A 519 10.96 3.06 19.33
N PHE A 520 9.99 2.24 18.93
CA PHE A 520 9.97 0.81 19.25
C PHE A 520 10.01 -0.11 18.02
N ILE A 521 9.38 0.28 16.91
CA ILE A 521 9.21 -0.60 15.74
C ILE A 521 10.24 -0.31 14.65
N LYS A 522 10.54 0.96 14.37
CA LYS A 522 11.41 1.37 13.27
C LYS A 522 12.83 0.88 13.49
N GLY A 523 13.23 -0.16 12.76
CA GLY A 523 14.63 -0.48 12.48
C GLY A 523 14.98 -1.96 12.56
N LYS A 524 16.26 -2.23 12.28
CA LYS A 524 16.79 -3.58 12.03
C LYS A 524 16.85 -4.50 13.25
N GLY A 525 16.92 -5.79 12.96
CA GLY A 525 17.22 -6.87 13.90
C GLY A 525 17.73 -8.13 13.16
N THR A 526 18.20 -9.10 13.92
CA THR A 526 18.62 -10.41 13.40
C THR A 526 17.58 -11.44 13.81
N ILE A 527 17.09 -12.21 12.85
CA ILE A 527 16.16 -13.31 13.09
C ILE A 527 16.94 -14.61 12.95
N ILE A 528 16.86 -15.46 13.96
CA ILE A 528 17.47 -16.79 13.97
C ILE A 528 16.34 -17.79 14.13
N VAL A 529 16.26 -18.78 13.25
CA VAL A 529 15.27 -19.85 13.33
C VAL A 529 16.00 -21.13 13.69
N GLU A 530 15.70 -21.71 14.85
CA GLU A 530 16.37 -22.92 15.35
C GLU A 530 15.36 -23.82 16.05
N ASN A 531 15.33 -25.11 15.71
CA ASN A 531 14.42 -26.10 16.25
C ASN A 531 12.95 -25.67 16.21
N GLY A 532 12.54 -24.96 15.14
CA GLY A 532 11.18 -24.42 15.00
C GLY A 532 10.86 -23.20 15.88
N ILE A 533 11.85 -22.61 16.55
CA ILE A 533 11.72 -21.38 17.34
C ILE A 533 12.30 -20.22 16.53
N VAL A 534 11.50 -19.17 16.35
CA VAL A 534 11.93 -17.92 15.72
C VAL A 534 12.38 -16.95 16.81
N ASN A 535 13.68 -16.75 16.95
CA ASN A 535 14.27 -15.78 17.87
C ASN A 535 14.62 -14.48 17.15
N VAL A 536 13.99 -13.38 17.54
CA VAL A 536 14.23 -12.05 16.99
C VAL A 536 15.10 -11.26 17.96
N ILE A 537 16.31 -10.95 17.51
CA ILE A 537 17.32 -10.26 18.31
C ILE A 537 17.38 -8.80 17.86
N TYR A 538 17.02 -7.91 18.78
CA TYR A 538 17.05 -6.46 18.58
C TYR A 538 18.39 -5.87 19.02
N PRO A 539 19.00 -4.97 18.23
CA PRO A 539 20.21 -4.27 18.64
C PRO A 539 19.91 -3.33 19.82
N ARG A 540 20.97 -2.90 20.53
CA ARG A 540 20.85 -1.92 21.61
C ARG A 540 20.24 -0.62 21.10
N ARG A 541 19.19 -0.14 21.77
CA ARG A 541 18.56 1.17 21.53
C ARG A 541 18.13 1.80 22.85
N ALA A 542 18.00 3.12 22.85
CA ALA A 542 17.63 3.90 24.02
C ALA A 542 16.33 3.44 24.70
N HIS A 543 15.35 2.96 23.92
CA HIS A 543 14.03 2.57 24.42
C HIS A 543 13.90 1.06 24.70
N ASN A 544 14.94 0.25 24.46
CA ASN A 544 14.93 -1.19 24.78
C ASN A 544 14.63 -1.51 26.25
N PRO A 545 15.05 -0.71 27.26
CA PRO A 545 14.69 -0.97 28.65
C PRO A 545 13.18 -1.07 28.88
N ILE A 546 12.39 -0.29 28.15
CA ILE A 546 10.91 -0.33 28.25
C ILE A 546 10.39 -1.63 27.65
N LEU A 547 10.90 -2.05 26.48
CA LEU A 547 10.54 -3.34 25.87
C LEU A 547 10.94 -4.52 26.75
N ARG A 548 12.08 -4.46 27.45
CA ARG A 548 12.50 -5.50 28.40
C ARG A 548 11.61 -5.59 29.64
N ALA A 549 11.00 -4.48 30.04
CA ALA A 549 10.09 -4.43 31.19
C ALA A 549 8.69 -4.98 30.87
N VAL A 550 8.36 -5.20 29.59
CA VAL A 550 7.09 -5.84 29.21
C VAL A 550 7.17 -7.34 29.53
N PRO A 551 6.19 -7.92 30.24
CA PRO A 551 6.15 -9.35 30.52
C PRO A 551 5.70 -10.12 29.25
N TRP A 552 6.61 -10.28 28.29
CA TRP A 552 6.33 -10.96 27.02
C TRP A 552 5.92 -12.42 27.19
N ASP A 553 6.34 -13.07 28.28
CA ASP A 553 5.99 -14.46 28.58
C ASP A 553 4.51 -14.65 28.98
N ASP A 554 3.83 -13.58 29.43
CA ASP A 554 2.39 -13.58 29.71
C ASP A 554 1.55 -13.45 28.42
N LEU A 555 2.21 -13.13 27.30
CA LEU A 555 1.57 -12.98 25.99
C LEU A 555 1.79 -14.24 25.14
N PRO A 556 0.90 -14.52 24.17
CA PRO A 556 1.09 -15.64 23.26
C PRO A 556 2.43 -15.57 22.51
N ARG A 557 3.27 -16.58 22.68
CA ARG A 557 4.59 -16.68 22.05
C ARG A 557 4.52 -17.39 20.71
N SER A 558 3.63 -16.94 19.83
CA SER A 558 3.39 -17.56 18.52
C SER A 558 3.34 -16.54 17.40
N ILE A 559 3.77 -16.92 16.20
CA ILE A 559 3.69 -16.10 14.97
C ILE A 559 2.53 -16.60 14.11
N PRO A 560 1.38 -15.90 14.04
CA PRO A 560 0.21 -16.38 13.32
C PRO A 560 0.44 -16.59 11.82
N GLY A 561 1.29 -15.77 11.19
CA GLY A 561 1.67 -15.92 9.79
C GLY A 561 2.34 -17.28 9.51
N LEU A 562 3.18 -17.73 10.43
CA LEU A 562 4.00 -18.94 10.32
C LEU A 562 3.38 -20.11 11.09
N ASN A 563 2.09 -20.37 10.90
CA ASN A 563 1.36 -21.47 11.56
C ASN A 563 1.52 -21.52 13.09
N ASN A 564 1.58 -20.36 13.74
CA ASN A 564 1.80 -20.22 15.17
C ASN A 564 3.17 -20.76 15.64
N ALA A 565 4.20 -20.70 14.80
CA ALA A 565 5.58 -21.00 15.20
C ALA A 565 5.99 -20.23 16.45
N GLN A 566 6.83 -20.85 17.30
CA GLN A 566 7.19 -20.28 18.59
C GLN A 566 8.05 -19.03 18.40
N LEU A 567 7.70 -17.95 19.12
CA LEU A 567 8.38 -16.66 19.06
C LEU A 567 9.21 -16.45 20.33
N ARG A 568 10.44 -15.94 20.14
CA ARG A 568 11.26 -15.37 21.21
C ARG A 568 11.70 -13.96 20.81
N LEU A 569 11.54 -12.99 21.70
CA LEU A 569 11.97 -11.61 21.50
C LEU A 569 13.15 -11.33 22.42
N SER A 570 14.30 -10.99 21.86
CA SER A 570 15.55 -10.78 22.60
C SER A 570 16.05 -9.34 22.43
N PHE A 571 16.02 -8.54 23.50
CA PHE A 571 16.43 -7.13 23.46
C PHE A 571 17.82 -6.92 24.08
N ARG A 572 18.83 -6.64 23.25
CA ARG A 572 20.23 -6.44 23.70
C ARG A 572 20.44 -5.17 24.52
#